data_AF-A0A7S0HA16-F1
#
_entry.id   AF-A0A7S0HA16-F1
#
_cell.length_a   1.000
_cell.length_b   1.000
_cell.length_c   1.000
_cell.angle_alpha   90.00
_cell.angle_beta   90.00
_cell.angle_gamma   90.00
#
_symmetry.space_group_name_H-M   'P 1'
#
loop_
_entity.id
_entity.type
_entity.pdbx_description
1 polymer ?
#
loop_
_entity_poly.entity_id
_entity_poly.type
_entity_poly.pdbx_seq_one_letter_code
_entity_poly.pdbx_strand_id
1 'polypeptide(L)'
;MQDPRPNTIYNLADDEPASRETVLRFAISILDQMPEDVARYEIKREGKSGKSRPETSGSRGNRLRGNKRVLNSRLKKDLLPSGLKYPSYRQGLRAIVRGDVEPFDKRLLPWMELI
;
A
#
# COMPACT_ATOMS: atom_id res chain seq x y z
N MET A 1 2.55 -5.74 -20.24
CA MET A 1 3.12 -4.38 -20.38
C MET A 1 3.13 -4.08 -21.88
N GLN A 2 2.50 -3.00 -22.34
CA GLN A 2 2.19 -2.86 -23.77
C GLN A 2 3.18 -1.99 -24.56
N ASP A 3 3.57 -0.81 -24.06
CA ASP A 3 4.52 0.07 -24.79
C ASP A 3 5.42 0.89 -23.83
N PRO A 4 6.42 0.27 -23.19
CA PRO A 4 7.35 0.99 -22.34
C PRO A 4 8.30 1.85 -23.17
N ARG A 5 8.21 3.17 -22.99
CA ARG A 5 9.14 4.10 -23.63
C ARG A 5 10.48 4.14 -22.87
N PRO A 6 11.62 3.89 -23.54
CA PRO A 6 12.93 3.98 -22.90
C PRO A 6 13.15 5.32 -22.19
N ASN A 7 13.87 5.32 -21.07
CA ASN A 7 14.20 6.52 -20.28
C ASN A 7 12.99 7.35 -19.80
N THR A 8 11.78 6.77 -19.78
CA THR A 8 10.56 7.47 -19.36
C THR A 8 10.19 7.14 -17.92
N ILE A 9 9.90 8.18 -17.13
CA ILE A 9 9.38 8.05 -15.76
C ILE A 9 7.85 7.97 -15.80
N TYR A 10 7.34 6.97 -15.08
CA TYR A 10 5.93 6.69 -14.89
C TYR A 10 5.55 6.79 -13.42
N ASN A 11 4.54 7.60 -13.11
CA ASN A 11 3.98 7.65 -11.76
C ASN A 11 2.86 6.62 -11.63
N LEU A 12 2.96 5.76 -10.62
CA LEU A 12 1.85 4.92 -10.18
C LEU A 12 1.17 5.58 -8.98
N ALA A 13 -0.15 5.73 -9.08
CA ALA A 13 -1.00 6.23 -8.01
C ALA A 13 -2.39 5.62 -8.20
N ASP A 14 -3.17 5.56 -7.11
CA ASP A 14 -4.57 5.16 -7.16
C ASP A 14 -5.43 6.19 -7.91
N ASP A 15 -6.58 5.74 -8.39
CA ASP A 15 -7.60 6.54 -9.05
C ASP A 15 -8.51 7.26 -8.05
N GLU A 16 -8.54 6.80 -6.81
CA GLU A 16 -9.23 7.41 -5.68
C GLU A 16 -8.21 8.09 -4.74
N PRO A 17 -7.79 9.34 -5.01
CA PRO A 17 -6.88 10.05 -4.14
C PRO A 17 -7.53 10.30 -2.78
N ALA A 18 -6.91 9.83 -1.71
CA ALA A 18 -7.38 9.98 -0.34
C ALA A 18 -6.26 10.48 0.58
N SER A 19 -6.63 11.08 1.71
CA SER A 19 -5.65 11.43 2.74
C SER A 19 -5.09 10.16 3.39
N ARG A 20 -3.87 10.23 3.91
CA ARG A 20 -3.28 9.14 4.69
C ARG A 20 -4.20 8.70 5.84
N GLU A 21 -4.81 9.65 6.54
CA GLU A 21 -5.75 9.35 7.63
C GLU A 21 -6.95 8.56 7.14
N THR A 22 -7.55 8.97 6.01
CA THR A 22 -8.69 8.28 5.39
C THR A 22 -8.35 6.84 5.04
N VAL A 23 -7.18 6.60 4.41
CA VAL A 23 -6.73 5.26 4.06
C VAL A 23 -6.50 4.40 5.30
N LEU A 24 -5.85 4.96 6.33
CA LEU A 24 -5.59 4.25 7.59
C LEU A 24 -6.89 3.89 8.33
N ARG A 25 -7.85 4.81 8.42
CA ARG A 25 -9.16 4.53 9.03
C ARG A 25 -9.88 3.38 8.32
N PHE A 26 -9.81 3.35 6.99
CA PHE A 26 -10.39 2.25 6.23
C PHE A 26 -9.66 0.93 6.48
N ALA A 27 -8.33 0.92 6.55
CA ALA A 27 -7.56 -0.28 6.86
C ALA A 27 -7.94 -0.84 8.24
N ILE A 28 -8.01 0.02 9.27
CA ILE A 28 -8.46 -0.36 10.62
C ILE A 28 -9.88 -0.96 10.57
N SER A 29 -10.81 -0.33 9.85
CA SER A 29 -12.18 -0.85 9.73
C SER A 29 -12.26 -2.25 9.12
N ILE A 30 -11.31 -2.62 8.23
CA ILE A 30 -11.27 -3.98 7.68
C ILE A 30 -10.78 -4.95 8.74
N LEU A 31 -9.72 -4.60 9.47
CA LEU A 31 -9.15 -5.43 10.53
C LEU A 31 -10.16 -5.70 11.65
N ASP A 32 -10.95 -4.69 12.03
CA ASP A 32 -11.99 -4.83 13.06
C ASP A 32 -13.13 -5.79 12.65
N GLN A 33 -13.27 -6.08 11.36
CA GLN A 33 -14.28 -7.03 10.83
C GLN A 33 -13.72 -8.44 10.63
N MET A 34 -12.40 -8.65 10.80
CA MET A 34 -11.80 -9.96 10.62
C MET A 34 -12.15 -10.88 11.80
N PRO A 35 -12.41 -12.17 11.55
CA PRO A 35 -12.68 -13.10 12.64
C PRO A 35 -11.45 -13.25 13.56
N GLU A 36 -11.70 -13.44 14.85
CA GLU A 36 -10.67 -13.37 15.91
C GLU A 36 -9.53 -14.39 15.73
N ASP A 37 -9.79 -15.50 15.05
CA ASP A 37 -8.84 -16.55 14.75
C ASP A 37 -7.81 -16.15 13.68
N VAL A 38 -8.19 -15.27 12.74
CA VAL A 38 -7.28 -14.70 11.72
C VAL A 38 -6.45 -13.54 12.29
N ALA A 39 -6.87 -12.93 13.41
CA ALA A 39 -6.18 -11.82 14.06
C ALA A 39 -4.93 -12.23 14.86
N ARG A 40 -4.56 -13.52 14.90
CA ARG A 40 -3.35 -14.04 15.61
C ARG A 40 -2.04 -13.82 14.84
N TYR A 41 -1.83 -12.65 14.24
CA TYR A 41 -0.47 -12.14 14.22
C TYR A 41 -0.29 -11.43 15.56
N GLU A 42 0.37 -12.07 16.51
CA GLU A 42 0.80 -11.41 17.74
C GLU A 42 1.73 -10.25 17.36
N ILE A 43 1.15 -9.07 17.15
CA ILE A 43 1.88 -7.83 17.27
C ILE A 43 2.34 -7.87 18.72
N LYS A 44 3.62 -8.20 18.97
CA LYS A 44 4.27 -7.91 20.25
C LYS A 44 3.94 -6.47 20.57
N ARG A 45 2.96 -6.28 21.45
CA ARG A 45 2.57 -4.97 21.95
C ARG A 45 3.69 -4.57 22.90
N GLU A 46 4.82 -4.12 22.35
CA GLU A 46 5.73 -3.30 23.11
C GLU A 46 4.95 -2.06 23.52
N GLY A 47 4.44 -2.09 24.76
CA GLY A 47 3.96 -0.96 25.53
C GLY A 47 2.88 -0.10 24.88
N LYS A 48 1.61 -0.41 25.17
CA LYS A 48 0.65 0.67 25.43
C LYS A 48 1.09 1.39 26.70
N SER A 49 2.00 2.34 26.55
CA SER A 49 2.10 3.47 27.48
C SER A 49 1.72 4.70 26.69
N GLY A 50 0.58 5.29 27.07
CA GLY A 50 0.15 6.59 26.58
C GLY A 50 1.30 7.59 26.70
N LYS A 51 1.76 8.04 25.55
CA LYS A 51 2.48 9.28 25.28
C LYS A 51 2.45 9.36 23.77
N SER A 52 1.88 10.44 23.24
CA SER A 52 2.24 10.91 21.91
C SER A 52 3.75 10.74 21.80
N ARG A 53 4.20 9.82 20.95
CA ARG A 53 5.62 9.52 20.79
C ARG A 53 6.30 10.87 20.65
N PRO A 54 7.25 11.25 21.53
CA PRO A 54 7.88 12.55 21.42
C PRO A 54 8.38 12.65 19.99
N GLU A 55 8.04 13.76 19.33
CA GLU A 55 8.70 14.26 18.13
C GLU A 55 10.20 14.17 18.40
N THR A 56 10.83 13.02 18.12
CA THR A 56 12.27 12.86 18.32
C THR A 56 12.92 13.71 17.27
N SER A 57 13.32 14.90 17.71
CA SER A 57 14.33 15.78 17.14
C SER A 57 15.49 14.93 16.62
N GLY A 58 15.67 14.94 15.31
CA GLY A 58 16.61 14.07 14.61
C GLY A 58 16.09 13.74 13.22
N SER A 59 16.05 14.75 12.34
CA SER A 59 15.79 14.64 10.89
C SER A 59 14.49 13.93 10.45
N ARG A 60 13.60 13.57 11.38
CA ARG A 60 12.30 12.90 11.14
C ARG A 60 11.10 13.86 11.20
N GLY A 61 11.29 15.10 11.64
CA GLY A 61 10.26 16.15 11.71
C GLY A 61 9.65 16.55 10.36
N ASN A 62 10.19 16.04 9.25
CA ASN A 62 9.64 16.25 7.91
C ASN A 62 8.70 15.11 7.45
N ARG A 63 8.38 14.09 8.26
CA ARG A 63 7.52 12.95 7.84
C ARG A 63 6.01 13.22 7.91
N LEU A 64 5.61 14.35 8.48
CA LEU A 64 4.31 14.98 8.25
C LEU A 64 4.28 15.77 6.92
N ARG A 65 5.26 15.55 6.02
CA ARG A 65 5.25 16.07 4.65
C ARG A 65 3.90 15.76 4.00
N GLY A 66 3.19 16.82 3.64
CA GLY A 66 1.81 16.77 3.16
C GLY A 66 1.55 15.78 2.03
N ASN A 67 0.28 15.45 1.84
CA ASN A 67 -0.15 14.58 0.75
C ASN A 67 0.02 15.32 -0.58
N LYS A 68 0.76 14.73 -1.53
CA LYS A 68 0.85 15.25 -2.90
C LYS A 68 -0.18 14.55 -3.78
N ARG A 69 -0.92 15.31 -4.58
CA ARG A 69 -1.72 14.74 -5.67
C ARG A 69 -0.79 14.39 -6.83
N VAL A 70 -0.90 13.15 -7.33
CA VAL A 70 -0.03 12.61 -8.38
C VAL A 70 -0.88 12.27 -9.60
N LEU A 71 -0.49 12.77 -10.77
CA LEU A 71 -1.09 12.37 -12.04
C LEU A 71 -0.39 11.11 -12.56
N ASN A 72 -1.17 10.08 -12.90
CA ASN A 72 -0.71 8.77 -13.41
C ASN A 72 -1.13 8.53 -14.88
N SER A 73 -1.63 9.55 -15.58
CA SER A 73 -2.21 9.43 -16.93
C SER A 73 -1.25 8.83 -17.96
N ARG A 74 0.05 9.16 -17.88
CA ARG A 74 1.08 8.59 -18.76
C ARG A 74 1.22 7.07 -18.57
N LEU A 75 1.23 6.59 -17.32
CA LEU A 75 1.31 5.18 -17.01
C LEU A 75 0.09 4.42 -17.54
N LYS A 76 -1.10 5.00 -17.35
CA LYS A 76 -2.35 4.42 -17.87
C LYS A 76 -2.37 4.32 -19.38
N LYS A 77 -1.93 5.38 -20.08
CA LYS A 77 -1.92 5.40 -21.54
C LYS A 77 -0.92 4.39 -22.11
N ASP A 78 0.33 4.43 -21.64
CA ASP A 78 1.42 3.72 -22.30
C ASP A 78 1.53 2.25 -21.83
N LEU A 79 1.26 1.98 -20.54
CA LEU A 79 1.59 0.70 -19.92
C LEU A 79 0.36 -0.12 -19.53
N LEU A 80 -0.70 0.55 -19.06
CA LEU A 80 -1.89 -0.08 -18.48
C LEU A 80 -3.19 0.49 -19.07
N PRO A 81 -3.42 0.35 -20.40
CA PRO A 81 -4.62 0.88 -21.05
C PRO A 81 -5.91 0.22 -20.53
N SER A 82 -5.84 -1.01 -20.01
CA SER A 82 -6.93 -1.71 -19.34
C SER A 82 -7.19 -1.22 -17.91
N GLY A 83 -6.37 -0.31 -17.37
CA GLY A 83 -6.44 0.17 -16.00
C GLY A 83 -5.65 -0.68 -14.99
N LEU A 84 -5.70 -0.25 -13.73
CA LEU A 84 -5.08 -0.95 -12.59
C LEU A 84 -5.95 -2.14 -12.17
N LYS A 85 -5.33 -3.27 -11.78
CA LYS A 85 -6.06 -4.41 -11.17
C LYS A 85 -6.84 -3.99 -9.92
N TYR A 86 -6.25 -3.08 -9.13
CA TYR A 86 -6.91 -2.42 -8.00
C TYR A 86 -6.77 -0.89 -8.14
N PRO A 87 -7.75 -0.20 -8.74
CA PRO A 87 -7.69 1.24 -8.95
C PRO A 87 -7.78 2.08 -7.68
N SER A 88 -8.13 1.52 -6.52
CA SER A 88 -8.17 2.28 -5.27
C SER A 88 -7.63 1.52 -4.08
N TYR A 89 -7.18 2.27 -3.07
CA TYR A 89 -6.81 1.74 -1.76
C TYR A 89 -7.87 0.82 -1.18
N ARG A 90 -9.16 1.07 -1.45
CA ARG A 90 -10.24 0.21 -0.95
C ARG A 90 -10.21 -1.18 -1.55
N GLN A 91 -9.98 -1.25 -2.86
CA GLN A 91 -9.91 -2.52 -3.57
C GLN A 91 -8.60 -3.24 -3.25
N GLY A 92 -7.48 -2.52 -3.24
CA GLY A 92 -6.16 -3.10 -2.94
C GLY A 92 -6.09 -3.66 -1.52
N LEU A 93 -6.53 -2.92 -0.51
CA LEU A 93 -6.52 -3.40 0.88
C LEU A 93 -7.43 -4.62 1.08
N ARG A 94 -8.60 -4.65 0.44
CA ARG A 94 -9.47 -5.85 0.48
C ARG A 94 -8.85 -7.04 -0.22
N ALA A 95 -8.14 -6.84 -1.32
CA ALA A 95 -7.45 -7.92 -2.03
C ALA A 95 -6.34 -8.52 -1.17
N ILE A 96 -5.53 -7.67 -0.51
CA ILE A 96 -4.50 -8.11 0.44
C ILE A 96 -5.12 -8.96 1.56
N VAL A 97 -6.21 -8.50 2.16
CA VAL A 97 -6.90 -9.24 3.24
C VAL A 97 -7.47 -10.58 2.77
N ARG A 98 -7.83 -10.70 1.48
CA ARG A 98 -8.26 -11.97 0.86
C ARG A 98 -7.09 -12.89 0.49
N GLY A 99 -5.85 -12.48 0.78
CA GLY A 99 -4.66 -13.26 0.46
C GLY A 99 -4.20 -13.14 -1.00
N ASP A 100 -4.63 -12.09 -1.72
CA ASP A 100 -4.11 -11.84 -3.06
C ASP A 100 -2.64 -11.38 -2.97
N VAL A 101 -1.75 -12.27 -3.37
CA VAL A 101 -0.30 -12.06 -3.34
C VAL A 101 0.30 -11.97 -4.74
N GLU A 102 -0.51 -11.90 -5.79
CA GLU A 102 0.00 -11.80 -7.16
C GLU A 102 0.79 -10.49 -7.40
N PRO A 103 1.84 -10.51 -8.24
CA PRO A 103 2.45 -11.67 -8.89
C PRO A 103 3.50 -12.37 -8.00
N PHE A 104 3.58 -12.02 -6.72
CA PHE A 104 4.60 -12.47 -5.76
C PHE A 104 4.26 -13.79 -5.06
N ASP A 105 3.34 -14.58 -5.63
CA ASP A 105 3.14 -15.95 -5.18
C ASP A 105 4.46 -16.72 -5.35
N LYS A 106 5.00 -17.27 -4.25
CA LYS A 106 6.28 -17.99 -4.26
C LYS A 106 6.30 -19.16 -5.24
N ARG A 107 5.13 -19.72 -5.58
CA ARG A 107 4.97 -20.76 -6.61
C ARG A 107 5.34 -20.26 -8.03
N LEU A 108 5.30 -18.94 -8.25
CA LEU A 108 5.55 -18.28 -9.53
C LEU A 108 6.93 -17.60 -9.61
N LEU A 109 7.68 -17.54 -8.50
CA LEU A 109 9.01 -16.92 -8.42
C LEU A 109 10.05 -17.87 -7.79
N PRO A 110 10.44 -18.96 -8.48
CA PRO A 110 11.36 -19.99 -7.94
C PRO A 110 12.76 -19.45 -7.57
N TRP A 111 13.12 -18.25 -8.03
CA TRP A 111 14.40 -17.61 -7.75
C TRP A 111 14.46 -16.91 -6.38
N MET A 112 13.33 -16.79 -5.68
CA MET A 112 13.28 -16.15 -4.35
C MET A 112 13.74 -17.05 -3.19
N GLU A 113 14.13 -18.31 -3.44
CA GLU A 113 14.72 -19.21 -2.43
C GLU A 113 16.26 -19.12 -2.33
N LEU A 114 16.90 -18.29 -3.16
CA LEU A 114 18.38 -18.18 -3.25
C LEU A 114 18.98 -17.02 -2.43
N ILE A 115 18.21 -16.40 -1.53
CA ILE A 115 18.66 -15.33 -0.61
C ILE A 115 18.25 -15.71 0.81
#